data_AF-A0A4P7GYB2-F1
#
_entry.id   AF-A0A4P7GYB2-F1
#
_cell.length_a   1.000
_cell.length_b   1.000
_cell.length_c   1.000
_cell.angle_alpha   90.00
_cell.angle_beta   90.00
_cell.angle_gamma   90.00
#
_symmetry.space_group_name_H-M   'P 1'
#
loop_
_entity.id
_entity.type
_entity.pdbx_description
1 polymer ?
#
loop_
_entity_poly.entity_id
_entity_poly.type
_entity_poly.pdbx_seq_one_letter_code
_entity_poly.pdbx_strand_id
1 'polypeptide(L)'
;MGQAAFQQWLATPAPGPAAIENYGAMYDGWFWDGKAPDWRQAEEGITPREYFADCFGEDTGGLTYVLRYREGALEAYLMHFGFCESNIYTALVLLAAAGLVSSAPSVVLFWAETSGSMFAADADGWLATLSVGVDGARFVADIDLTATIAALRPAEASYFDLLGRLAEVEESVGGEGAPTFAAITRDPRYVDAAVLAES
;
A
#
# COMPACT_ATOMS: atom_id res chain seq x y z
N MET A 1 -8.32 2.62 13.01
CA MET A 1 -7.45 3.58 13.73
C MET A 1 -8.15 4.94 13.83
N GLY A 2 -7.89 5.77 14.84
CA GLY A 2 -8.46 7.13 14.90
C GLY A 2 -7.65 8.16 14.11
N GLN A 3 -8.20 9.34 13.83
CA GLN A 3 -7.51 10.41 13.08
C GLN A 3 -6.17 10.79 13.72
N ALA A 4 -6.12 10.92 15.05
CA ALA A 4 -4.87 11.24 15.75
C ALA A 4 -3.81 10.13 15.58
N ALA A 5 -4.22 8.87 15.58
CA ALA A 5 -3.33 7.74 15.33
C ALA A 5 -2.85 7.70 13.87
N PHE A 6 -3.71 8.05 12.92
CA PHE A 6 -3.32 8.19 11.51
C PHE A 6 -2.27 9.30 11.34
N GLN A 7 -2.48 10.48 11.95
CA GLN A 7 -1.50 11.57 11.94
C GLN A 7 -0.17 11.18 12.62
N GLN A 8 -0.25 10.46 13.73
CA GLN A 8 0.93 9.94 14.42
C GLN A 8 1.70 8.96 13.53
N TRP A 9 0.99 8.02 12.89
CA TRP A 9 1.60 7.08 11.95
C TRP A 9 2.31 7.82 10.81
N LEU A 10 1.64 8.79 10.16
CA LEU A 10 2.22 9.59 9.08
C LEU A 10 3.54 10.29 9.46
N ALA A 11 3.73 10.61 10.74
CA ALA A 11 4.93 11.27 11.27
C ALA A 11 5.94 10.30 11.91
N THR A 12 5.66 9.00 11.94
CA THR A 12 6.53 8.00 12.58
C THR A 12 7.48 7.41 11.54
N PRO A 13 8.82 7.56 11.71
CA PRO A 13 9.79 6.95 10.81
C PRO A 13 9.68 5.42 10.75
N ALA A 14 9.95 4.85 9.58
CA ALA A 14 10.00 3.41 9.38
C ALA A 14 11.05 2.76 10.31
N PRO A 15 10.64 1.80 11.17
CA PRO A 15 11.54 1.12 12.12
C PRO A 15 12.45 0.05 11.50
N GLY A 16 12.40 -0.12 10.18
CA GLY A 16 13.14 -1.16 9.43
C GLY A 16 12.49 -2.55 9.47
N PRO A 17 13.09 -3.55 8.80
CA PRO A 17 12.50 -4.90 8.64
C PRO A 17 12.20 -5.64 9.94
N ALA A 18 12.96 -5.33 11.00
CA ALA A 18 12.81 -5.95 12.32
C ALA A 18 11.45 -5.66 12.99
N ALA A 19 10.65 -4.73 12.46
CA ALA A 19 9.26 -4.54 12.90
C ALA A 19 8.32 -5.66 12.48
N ILE A 20 8.75 -6.55 11.57
CA ILE A 20 8.03 -7.76 11.18
C ILE A 20 8.78 -8.96 11.79
N GLU A 21 8.15 -9.65 12.75
CA GLU A 21 8.77 -10.70 13.57
C GLU A 21 9.52 -11.77 12.74
N ASN A 22 8.91 -12.18 11.63
CA ASN A 22 9.38 -13.21 10.73
C ASN A 22 9.58 -12.67 9.30
N TYR A 23 10.19 -11.49 9.14
CA TYR A 23 10.34 -10.85 7.82
C TYR A 23 10.94 -11.78 6.74
N GLY A 24 11.83 -12.70 7.11
CA GLY A 24 12.41 -13.69 6.19
C GLY A 24 11.42 -14.70 5.60
N ALA A 25 10.25 -14.88 6.23
CA ALA A 25 9.22 -15.84 5.84
C ALA A 25 8.14 -15.24 4.90
N MET A 26 8.43 -14.10 4.26
CA MET A 26 7.47 -13.35 3.43
C MET A 26 6.77 -14.23 2.39
N TYR A 27 7.52 -15.10 1.71
CA TYR A 27 7.01 -15.92 0.63
C TYR A 27 6.63 -17.35 1.05
N ASP A 28 6.84 -17.71 2.32
CA ASP A 28 6.66 -19.08 2.80
C ASP A 28 5.19 -19.50 2.65
N GLY A 29 4.96 -20.62 1.96
CA GLY A 29 3.62 -21.15 1.72
C GLY A 29 2.79 -20.39 0.67
N TRP A 30 3.40 -19.46 -0.06
CA TRP A 30 2.76 -18.66 -1.11
C TRP A 30 3.33 -18.96 -2.50
N PHE A 31 2.87 -18.25 -3.54
CA PHE A 31 3.27 -18.52 -4.93
C PHE A 31 4.80 -18.42 -5.18
N TRP A 32 5.54 -17.69 -4.34
CA TRP A 32 7.00 -17.56 -4.41
C TRP A 32 7.73 -18.35 -3.33
N ASP A 33 7.11 -19.40 -2.77
CA ASP A 33 7.71 -20.26 -1.75
C ASP A 33 9.14 -20.70 -2.13
N GLY A 34 10.04 -20.63 -1.15
CA GLY A 34 11.47 -20.91 -1.31
C GLY A 34 12.33 -19.76 -1.86
N LYS A 35 11.74 -18.62 -2.25
CA LYS A 35 12.52 -17.38 -2.53
C LYS A 35 12.88 -16.66 -1.23
N ALA A 36 14.03 -15.99 -1.24
CA ALA A 36 14.47 -15.15 -0.13
C ALA A 36 14.21 -13.67 -0.44
N PRO A 37 13.43 -12.93 0.39
CA PRO A 37 13.28 -11.48 0.23
C PRO A 37 14.58 -10.74 0.60
N ASP A 38 15.00 -9.78 -0.22
CA ASP A 38 16.16 -8.92 0.07
C ASP A 38 15.77 -7.67 0.87
N TRP A 39 15.55 -7.84 2.18
CA TRP A 39 15.12 -6.75 3.07
C TRP A 39 16.13 -5.59 3.20
N ARG A 40 17.35 -5.72 2.68
CA ARG A 40 18.31 -4.60 2.61
C ARG A 40 17.83 -3.49 1.65
N GLN A 41 16.85 -3.79 0.79
CA GLN A 41 16.23 -2.80 -0.09
C GLN A 41 15.19 -1.94 0.64
N ALA A 42 14.69 -2.35 1.82
CA ALA A 42 13.74 -1.54 2.58
C ALA A 42 14.41 -0.27 3.10
N GLU A 43 13.78 0.87 2.88
CA GLU A 43 14.25 2.16 3.37
C GLU A 43 13.91 2.32 4.86
N GLU A 44 14.90 2.77 5.64
CA GLU A 44 14.76 3.02 7.06
C GLU A 44 14.71 4.52 7.33
N GLY A 45 13.96 4.94 8.36
CA GLY A 45 13.92 6.34 8.78
C GLY A 45 13.02 7.25 7.94
N ILE A 46 12.50 6.79 6.79
CA ILE A 46 11.49 7.51 6.02
C ILE A 46 10.12 7.43 6.72
N THR A 47 9.40 8.55 6.76
CA THR A 47 8.02 8.58 7.28
C THR A 47 7.02 8.16 6.20
N PRO A 48 5.82 7.64 6.56
CA PRO A 48 4.80 7.36 5.56
C PRO A 48 4.45 8.61 4.73
N ARG A 49 4.44 9.80 5.34
CA ARG A 49 4.19 11.04 4.62
C ARG A 49 5.21 11.27 3.51
N GLU A 50 6.50 11.17 3.79
CA GLU A 50 7.56 11.32 2.78
C GLU A 50 7.43 10.26 1.68
N TYR A 51 7.30 8.99 2.07
CA TYR A 51 7.17 7.87 1.13
C TYR A 51 6.01 8.07 0.15
N PHE A 52 4.83 8.42 0.67
CA PHE A 52 3.64 8.58 -0.16
C PHE A 52 3.61 9.93 -0.90
N ALA A 53 4.21 11.00 -0.38
CA ALA A 53 4.30 12.27 -1.11
C ALA A 53 5.12 12.12 -2.40
N ASP A 54 6.25 11.40 -2.35
CA ASP A 54 7.11 11.12 -3.50
C ASP A 54 6.36 10.32 -4.58
N CYS A 55 5.48 9.43 -4.14
CA CYS A 55 4.60 8.64 -5.01
C CYS A 55 3.58 9.46 -5.80
N PHE A 56 3.41 10.75 -5.50
CA PHE A 56 2.53 11.66 -6.23
C PHE A 56 3.29 12.76 -6.99
N GLY A 57 4.62 12.72 -7.09
CA GLY A 57 5.45 13.69 -7.83
C GLY A 57 5.19 13.77 -9.35
N GLU A 58 6.03 14.53 -10.09
CA GLU A 58 5.94 14.63 -11.56
C GLU A 58 6.54 13.41 -12.29
N ASP A 59 7.43 12.66 -11.64
CA ASP A 59 8.18 11.52 -12.18
C ASP A 59 7.83 10.19 -11.49
N THR A 60 6.55 9.92 -11.25
CA THR A 60 6.09 8.78 -10.42
C THR A 60 6.34 7.38 -11.00
N GLY A 61 7.05 7.27 -12.13
CA GLY A 61 7.62 6.00 -12.61
C GLY A 61 6.61 4.87 -12.83
N GLY A 62 5.32 5.19 -12.98
CA GLY A 62 4.28 4.17 -13.09
C GLY A 62 3.81 3.60 -11.74
N LEU A 63 3.65 4.46 -10.74
CA LEU A 63 3.03 4.06 -9.49
C LEU A 63 1.62 4.65 -9.37
N THR A 64 0.66 3.87 -8.84
CA THR A 64 -0.72 4.33 -8.65
C THR A 64 -1.24 3.89 -7.30
N TYR A 65 -1.77 4.86 -6.54
CA TYR A 65 -2.10 4.69 -5.13
C TYR A 65 -3.50 5.20 -4.82
N VAL A 66 -4.20 4.46 -3.97
CA VAL A 66 -5.26 4.98 -3.12
C VAL A 66 -4.74 4.90 -1.68
N LEU A 67 -4.66 6.04 -1.00
CA LEU A 67 -4.25 6.12 0.39
C LEU A 67 -5.08 7.18 1.13
N ARG A 68 -6.13 6.75 1.83
CA ARG A 68 -7.02 7.68 2.52
C ARG A 68 -7.39 7.21 3.91
N TYR A 69 -7.62 8.17 4.80
CA TYR A 69 -8.30 7.91 6.04
C TYR A 69 -9.80 8.14 5.85
N ARG A 70 -10.62 7.12 6.12
CA ARG A 70 -12.07 7.22 6.01
C ARG A 70 -12.74 6.36 7.07
N GLU A 71 -13.77 6.91 7.71
CA GLU A 71 -14.65 6.18 8.64
C GLU A 71 -13.90 5.41 9.75
N GLY A 72 -12.75 5.93 10.19
CA GLY A 72 -11.93 5.28 11.23
C GLY A 72 -11.01 4.17 10.72
N ALA A 73 -10.78 4.09 9.42
CA ALA A 73 -9.88 3.14 8.79
C ALA A 73 -8.86 3.86 7.89
N LEU A 74 -7.66 3.28 7.82
CA LEU A 74 -6.71 3.54 6.75
C LEU A 74 -7.07 2.63 5.58
N GLU A 75 -7.40 3.20 4.43
CA GLU A 75 -7.56 2.48 3.18
C GLU A 75 -6.28 2.66 2.36
N ALA A 76 -5.65 1.55 1.98
CA ALA A 76 -4.42 1.54 1.20
C ALA A 76 -4.56 0.53 0.04
N TYR A 77 -4.36 0.98 -1.19
CA TYR A 77 -4.28 0.16 -2.39
C TYR A 77 -3.13 0.67 -3.26
N LEU A 78 -2.09 -0.14 -3.42
CA LEU A 78 -0.83 0.25 -4.02
C LEU A 78 -0.57 -0.63 -5.25
N MET A 79 -0.39 -0.02 -6.41
CA MET A 79 0.13 -0.72 -7.59
C MET A 79 1.50 -0.16 -7.97
N HIS A 80 2.47 -1.07 -8.02
CA HIS A 80 3.80 -0.82 -8.55
C HIS A 80 3.93 -1.52 -9.90
N PHE A 81 4.21 -0.78 -10.98
CA PHE A 81 4.56 -1.42 -12.24
C PHE A 81 5.96 -2.04 -12.14
N GLY A 82 6.00 -3.37 -12.21
CA GLY A 82 7.22 -4.15 -12.01
C GLY A 82 7.51 -4.43 -10.54
N PHE A 83 8.48 -5.31 -10.29
CA PHE A 83 8.88 -5.69 -8.95
C PHE A 83 10.00 -4.76 -8.45
N CYS A 84 9.61 -3.64 -7.84
CA CYS A 84 10.52 -2.71 -7.19
C CYS A 84 10.62 -3.06 -5.70
N GLU A 85 11.65 -3.82 -5.35
CA GLU A 85 11.86 -4.33 -3.98
C GLU A 85 11.91 -3.23 -2.92
N SER A 86 12.61 -2.13 -3.20
CA SER A 86 12.71 -1.03 -2.24
C SER A 86 11.34 -0.45 -1.90
N ASN A 87 10.51 -0.19 -2.91
CA ASN A 87 9.18 0.37 -2.70
C ASN A 87 8.25 -0.60 -1.96
N ILE A 88 8.27 -1.88 -2.35
CA ILE A 88 7.39 -2.91 -1.78
C ILE A 88 7.77 -3.19 -0.33
N TYR A 89 9.05 -3.43 -0.04
CA TYR A 89 9.50 -3.76 1.30
C TYR A 89 9.35 -2.56 2.24
N THR A 90 9.59 -1.34 1.75
CA THR A 90 9.34 -0.10 2.52
C THR A 90 7.85 0.04 2.85
N ALA A 91 6.95 -0.14 1.87
CA ALA A 91 5.51 -0.09 2.13
C ALA A 91 5.06 -1.11 3.19
N LEU A 92 5.58 -2.34 3.13
CA LEU A 92 5.24 -3.37 4.12
C LEU A 92 5.71 -2.99 5.53
N VAL A 93 6.90 -2.41 5.68
CA VAL A 93 7.40 -1.93 6.97
C VAL A 93 6.56 -0.76 7.50
N LEU A 94 6.20 0.19 6.63
CA LEU A 94 5.35 1.32 7.01
C LEU A 94 3.95 0.86 7.44
N LEU A 95 3.35 -0.09 6.73
CA LEU A 95 2.04 -0.65 7.08
C LEU A 95 2.11 -1.52 8.34
N ALA A 96 3.20 -2.27 8.57
CA ALA A 96 3.44 -2.98 9.82
C ALA A 96 3.44 -2.01 11.02
N ALA A 97 4.10 -0.86 10.89
CA ALA A 97 4.14 0.16 11.93
C ALA A 97 2.76 0.80 12.22
N ALA A 98 1.84 0.81 11.25
CA ALA A 98 0.47 1.31 11.47
C ALA A 98 -0.29 0.48 12.53
N GLY A 99 0.05 -0.80 12.69
CA GLY A 99 -0.53 -1.69 13.70
C GLY A 99 -0.32 -1.21 15.13
N LEU A 100 0.84 -0.62 15.41
CA LEU A 100 1.24 -0.16 16.74
C LEU A 100 0.36 0.99 17.26
N VAL A 101 -0.27 1.74 16.35
CA VAL A 101 -1.18 2.84 16.68
C VAL A 101 -2.63 2.54 16.27
N SER A 102 -2.89 1.36 15.71
CA SER A 102 -4.24 0.91 15.38
C SER A 102 -4.90 0.28 16.60
N SER A 103 -6.22 0.46 16.70
CA SER A 103 -7.07 -0.16 17.73
C SER A 103 -7.61 -1.53 17.31
N ALA A 104 -7.38 -1.94 16.06
CA ALA A 104 -7.87 -3.20 15.50
C ALA A 104 -6.77 -3.87 14.67
N PRO A 105 -6.69 -5.22 14.70
CA PRO A 105 -5.82 -5.96 13.80
C PRO A 105 -6.28 -5.81 12.35
N SER A 106 -5.32 -5.87 11.44
CA SER A 106 -5.51 -5.74 10.00
C SER A 106 -4.65 -6.76 9.26
N VAL A 107 -4.95 -6.96 7.99
CA VAL A 107 -4.17 -7.79 7.07
C VAL A 107 -3.75 -6.94 5.88
N VAL A 108 -2.48 -7.00 5.53
CA VAL A 108 -1.93 -6.44 4.28
C VAL A 108 -1.70 -7.60 3.32
N LEU A 109 -2.20 -7.46 2.10
CA LEU A 109 -2.04 -8.44 1.04
C LEU A 109 -0.96 -7.98 0.07
N PHE A 110 -0.11 -8.91 -0.36
CA PHE A 110 0.84 -8.69 -1.45
C PHE A 110 0.68 -9.77 -2.50
N TRP A 111 0.63 -9.38 -3.77
CA TRP A 111 0.44 -10.28 -4.90
C TRP A 111 1.11 -9.74 -6.16
N ALA A 112 1.46 -10.64 -7.08
CA ALA A 112 1.98 -10.25 -8.39
C ALA A 112 0.84 -10.34 -9.41
N GLU A 113 0.36 -9.19 -9.85
CA GLU A 113 -0.59 -9.11 -10.96
C GLU A 113 -0.43 -7.82 -11.76
N THR A 114 -0.69 -7.89 -13.07
CA THR A 114 -0.53 -6.79 -14.03
C THR A 114 -1.80 -5.97 -14.26
N SER A 115 -3.00 -6.51 -14.00
CA SER A 115 -4.26 -5.76 -14.12
C SER A 115 -4.59 -4.87 -12.91
N GLY A 116 -3.87 -5.03 -11.81
CA GLY A 116 -4.19 -4.38 -10.54
C GLY A 116 -5.44 -4.93 -9.86
N SER A 117 -6.01 -6.07 -10.30
CA SER A 117 -7.16 -6.71 -9.64
C SER A 117 -6.72 -7.58 -8.47
N MET A 118 -7.49 -7.61 -7.39
CA MET A 118 -7.33 -8.59 -6.32
C MET A 118 -7.83 -9.96 -6.76
N PHE A 119 -7.11 -11.01 -6.39
CA PHE A 119 -7.57 -12.38 -6.59
C PHE A 119 -8.78 -12.74 -5.72
N ALA A 120 -9.38 -13.90 -6.00
CA ALA A 120 -10.32 -14.53 -5.07
C ALA A 120 -9.60 -14.97 -3.78
N ALA A 121 -10.37 -15.16 -2.70
CA ALA A 121 -9.82 -15.50 -1.38
C ALA A 121 -9.07 -16.83 -1.37
N ASP A 122 -9.51 -17.79 -2.18
CA ASP A 122 -9.00 -19.14 -2.31
C ASP A 122 -8.03 -19.31 -3.51
N ALA A 123 -7.58 -18.21 -4.11
CA ALA A 123 -6.67 -18.26 -5.24
C ALA A 123 -5.21 -18.45 -4.80
N ASP A 124 -4.45 -19.22 -5.58
CA ASP A 124 -3.02 -19.48 -5.32
C ASP A 124 -2.08 -18.35 -5.79
N GLY A 125 -2.61 -17.18 -6.16
CA GLY A 125 -1.84 -16.08 -6.76
C GLY A 125 -1.23 -15.09 -5.75
N TRP A 126 -1.55 -15.23 -4.46
CA TRP A 126 -1.01 -14.37 -3.41
C TRP A 126 0.49 -14.64 -3.19
N LEU A 127 1.24 -13.57 -2.91
CA LEU A 127 2.67 -13.65 -2.61
C LEU A 127 2.97 -13.61 -1.12
N ALA A 128 2.16 -12.88 -0.35
CA ALA A 128 2.28 -12.83 1.11
C ALA A 128 0.99 -12.30 1.73
N THR A 129 0.74 -12.69 2.98
CA THR A 129 -0.19 -11.97 3.87
C THR A 129 0.55 -11.56 5.12
N LEU A 130 0.47 -10.27 5.45
CA LEU A 130 1.08 -9.69 6.63
C LEU A 130 -0.03 -9.36 7.63
N SER A 131 -0.08 -10.11 8.71
CA SER A 131 -0.91 -9.80 9.87
C SER A 131 -0.29 -8.64 10.63
N VAL A 132 -1.08 -7.62 10.93
CA VAL A 132 -0.63 -6.39 11.58
C VAL A 132 -1.53 -6.09 12.77
N GLY A 133 -0.96 -5.85 13.94
CA GLY A 133 -1.72 -5.49 15.15
C GLY A 133 -0.88 -4.72 16.16
N VAL A 134 -1.51 -4.40 17.29
CA VAL A 134 -0.87 -3.66 18.39
C VAL A 134 0.33 -4.41 18.99
N ASP A 135 0.28 -5.74 18.96
CA ASP A 135 1.34 -6.60 19.51
C ASP A 135 2.48 -6.85 18.51
N GLY A 136 2.36 -6.36 17.27
CA GLY A 136 3.37 -6.49 16.22
C GLY A 136 2.82 -6.94 14.87
N ALA A 137 3.73 -7.23 13.95
CA ALA A 137 3.41 -7.68 12.60
C ALA A 137 4.17 -8.97 12.25
N ARG A 138 3.53 -9.85 11.47
CA ARG A 138 4.12 -11.12 11.01
C ARG A 138 3.47 -11.65 9.74
N PHE A 139 4.24 -12.32 8.90
CA PHE A 139 3.73 -13.05 7.74
C PHE A 139 3.02 -14.33 8.18
N VAL A 140 1.89 -14.62 7.53
CA VAL A 140 1.04 -15.79 7.78
C VAL A 140 0.67 -16.43 6.44
N ALA A 141 0.63 -17.76 6.37
CA ALA A 141 0.25 -18.50 5.15
C ALA A 141 -1.18 -19.07 5.22
N ASP A 142 -1.64 -19.42 6.42
CA ASP A 142 -2.93 -20.08 6.64
C ASP A 142 -3.92 -19.12 7.31
N ILE A 143 -4.43 -18.16 6.53
CA ILE A 143 -5.42 -17.18 6.98
C ILE A 143 -6.61 -17.16 6.02
N ASP A 144 -7.83 -17.13 6.57
CA ASP A 144 -9.04 -16.93 5.78
C ASP A 144 -9.10 -15.48 5.28
N LEU A 145 -8.93 -15.32 3.97
CA LEU A 145 -8.94 -14.01 3.30
C LEU A 145 -10.33 -13.51 2.93
N THR A 146 -11.40 -14.28 3.17
CA THR A 146 -12.76 -13.96 2.71
C THR A 146 -13.22 -12.59 3.21
N ALA A 147 -13.12 -12.35 4.52
CA ALA A 147 -13.52 -11.09 5.12
C ALA A 147 -12.59 -9.93 4.71
N THR A 148 -11.28 -10.18 4.65
CA THR A 148 -10.27 -9.20 4.24
C THR A 148 -10.52 -8.69 2.82
N ILE A 149 -10.73 -9.60 1.86
CA ILE A 149 -10.98 -9.23 0.47
C ILE A 149 -12.29 -8.47 0.35
N ALA A 150 -13.36 -8.89 1.04
CA ALA A 150 -14.62 -8.17 1.05
C ALA A 150 -14.44 -6.73 1.57
N ALA A 151 -13.65 -6.55 2.63
CA ALA A 151 -13.35 -5.24 3.20
C ALA A 151 -12.48 -4.36 2.28
N LEU A 152 -11.64 -4.96 1.42
CA LEU A 152 -10.76 -4.24 0.49
C LEU A 152 -11.45 -3.85 -0.84
N ARG A 153 -12.60 -4.44 -1.19
CA ARG A 153 -13.31 -4.11 -2.45
C ARG A 153 -13.61 -2.61 -2.64
N PRO A 154 -13.98 -1.82 -1.62
CA PRO A 154 -14.15 -0.37 -1.79
C PRO A 154 -12.87 0.37 -2.18
N ALA A 155 -11.71 -0.06 -1.68
CA ALA A 155 -10.41 0.52 -2.02
C ALA A 155 -10.03 0.16 -3.46
N GLU A 156 -10.22 -1.10 -3.86
CA GLU A 156 -10.03 -1.56 -5.25
C GLU A 156 -10.97 -0.83 -6.23
N ALA A 157 -12.24 -0.63 -5.88
CA ALA A 157 -13.16 0.13 -6.71
C ALA A 157 -12.71 1.60 -6.87
N SER A 158 -12.17 2.19 -5.81
CA SER A 158 -11.61 3.55 -5.86
C SER A 158 -10.34 3.62 -6.72
N TYR A 159 -9.55 2.56 -6.71
CA TYR A 159 -8.38 2.41 -7.57
C TYR A 159 -8.77 2.32 -9.05
N PHE A 160 -9.77 1.52 -9.41
CA PHE A 160 -10.25 1.46 -10.80
C PHE A 160 -10.95 2.75 -11.26
N ASP A 161 -11.63 3.47 -10.37
CA ASP A 161 -12.15 4.81 -10.65
C ASP A 161 -11.01 5.79 -10.96
N LEU A 162 -9.92 5.75 -10.18
CA LEU A 162 -8.70 6.54 -10.45
C LEU A 162 -8.15 6.20 -11.84
N LEU A 163 -7.96 4.92 -12.17
CA LEU A 163 -7.46 4.51 -13.48
C LEU A 163 -8.34 4.99 -14.63
N GLY A 164 -9.66 4.86 -14.51
CA GLY A 164 -10.60 5.33 -15.54
C GLY A 164 -10.44 6.82 -15.82
N ARG A 165 -10.31 7.63 -14.78
CA ARG A 165 -10.11 9.08 -14.94
C ARG A 165 -8.75 9.44 -15.51
N LEU A 166 -7.70 8.70 -15.18
CA LEU A 166 -6.38 8.91 -15.76
C LEU A 166 -6.40 8.58 -17.27
N ALA A 167 -7.06 7.49 -17.66
CA ALA A 167 -7.24 7.11 -19.06
C ALA A 167 -8.04 8.15 -19.86
N GLU A 168 -9.14 8.68 -19.31
CA GLU A 168 -9.93 9.76 -19.94
C GLU A 168 -9.08 11.02 -20.23
N VAL A 169 -8.13 11.34 -19.35
CA VAL A 169 -7.20 12.45 -19.56
C VAL A 169 -6.17 12.10 -20.63
N GLU A 170 -5.62 10.89 -20.62
CA GLU A 170 -4.68 10.43 -21.66
C GLU A 170 -5.30 10.50 -23.06
N GLU A 171 -6.57 10.10 -23.20
CA GLU A 171 -7.28 10.09 -24.48
C GLU A 171 -7.68 11.50 -24.94
N SER A 172 -8.00 12.42 -24.01
CA SER A 172 -8.44 13.78 -24.34
C SER A 172 -7.30 14.76 -24.62
N VAL A 173 -6.12 14.48 -24.06
CA VAL A 173 -4.93 15.30 -24.18
C VAL A 173 -3.94 14.54 -25.06
N GLY A 174 -3.97 14.76 -26.37
CA GLY A 174 -2.90 14.27 -27.24
C GLY A 174 -1.54 14.83 -26.79
N GLY A 175 -0.82 14.10 -25.93
CA GLY A 175 0.59 14.28 -25.55
C GLY A 175 1.00 15.52 -24.73
N GLU A 176 0.21 16.62 -24.63
CA GLU A 176 0.76 17.92 -24.17
C GLU A 176 0.13 18.55 -22.90
N GLY A 177 -0.49 17.79 -22.00
CA GLY A 177 -1.14 18.35 -20.79
C GLY A 177 -0.73 17.67 -19.49
N ALA A 178 0.44 18.04 -18.96
CA ALA A 178 0.92 17.63 -17.64
C ALA A 178 0.09 18.11 -16.40
N PRO A 179 -0.75 19.17 -16.42
CA PRO A 179 -1.38 19.64 -15.17
C PRO A 179 -2.62 18.85 -14.73
N THR A 180 -3.17 17.95 -15.55
CA THR A 180 -4.41 17.19 -15.24
C THR A 180 -4.15 15.87 -14.51
N PHE A 181 -3.08 15.16 -14.83
CA PHE A 181 -2.70 13.90 -14.16
C PHE A 181 -2.39 14.11 -12.69
N ALA A 182 -1.48 15.05 -12.39
CA ALA A 182 -1.08 15.38 -11.03
C ALA A 182 -2.24 15.88 -10.16
N ALA A 183 -3.23 16.54 -10.76
CA ALA A 183 -4.44 16.99 -10.05
C ALA A 183 -5.39 15.83 -9.72
N ILE A 184 -5.49 14.81 -10.60
CA ILE A 184 -6.31 13.62 -10.36
C ILE A 184 -5.69 12.75 -9.27
N THR A 185 -4.39 12.51 -9.30
CA THR A 185 -3.71 11.66 -8.31
C THR A 185 -3.67 12.31 -6.93
N ARG A 186 -3.79 13.64 -6.84
CA ARG A 186 -3.91 14.40 -5.59
C ARG A 186 -5.36 14.65 -5.14
N ASP A 187 -6.34 14.12 -5.85
CA ASP A 187 -7.75 14.31 -5.52
C ASP A 187 -8.07 13.68 -4.14
N PRO A 188 -8.73 14.39 -3.21
CA PRO A 188 -9.12 13.87 -1.89
C PRO A 188 -9.95 12.58 -1.93
N ARG A 189 -10.52 12.24 -3.09
CA ARG A 189 -11.17 10.94 -3.31
C ARG A 189 -10.20 9.76 -3.21
N TYR A 190 -8.95 9.93 -3.57
CA TYR A 190 -7.95 8.85 -3.63
C TYR A 190 -6.85 9.01 -2.58
N VAL A 191 -6.48 10.25 -2.24
CA VAL A 191 -5.41 10.52 -1.26
C VAL A 191 -5.87 11.49 -0.18
N ASP A 192 -5.60 11.17 1.08
CA ASP A 192 -5.87 12.10 2.19
C ASP A 192 -4.92 13.30 2.13
N ALA A 193 -5.44 14.52 2.30
CA ALA A 193 -4.64 15.74 2.23
C ALA A 193 -3.50 15.77 3.27
N ALA A 194 -3.63 15.07 4.40
CA ALA A 194 -2.58 14.97 5.40
C ALA A 194 -1.33 14.19 4.93
N VAL A 195 -1.50 13.34 3.91
CA VAL A 195 -0.38 12.65 3.23
C VAL A 195 0.44 13.65 2.42
N LEU A 196 -0.23 14.65 1.84
CA LEU A 196 0.39 15.66 0.96
C LEU A 196 0.82 16.94 1.69
N ALA A 197 0.56 17.04 2.99
CA ALA A 197 0.95 18.21 3.77
C ALA A 197 2.48 18.27 3.88
N GLU A 198 3.08 19.44 3.66
CA GLU A 198 4.52 19.62 3.89
C GLU A 198 4.85 19.39 5.37
N SER A 199 5.96 18.69 5.63
CA SER A 199 6.51 18.44 6.97
C SER A 199 7.27 19.66 7.51
#